data_AF-A0A099S4X8-F1
#
_entry.id   AF-A0A099S4X8-F1
#
_cell.length_a   1.000
_cell.length_b   1.000
_cell.length_c   1.000
_cell.angle_alpha   90.00
_cell.angle_beta   90.00
_cell.angle_gamma   90.00
#
_symmetry.space_group_name_H-M   'P 1'
#
loop_
_entity.id
_entity.type
_entity.pdbx_description
1 polymer ?
#
loop_
_entity_poly.entity_id
_entity_poly.type
_entity_poly.pdbx_seq_one_letter_code
_entity_poly.pdbx_strand_id
1 'polypeptide(L)'
;MKETNTSITIYWKVEDNPQIWRDWYQYCKSLTERLGYIPNYVEISSETFKSGKVLTIKRVERRFMKAIDNGESLKNLSIYSLPDGFKQAVFDYNTYVVRYCGGTPNHITLSFSTKVYETLDIKSIIEEFKSYIEFSHGEIYELPISESTFFYAMKVNSLDTYKGLKIIRKL
;
A
#
# COMPACT_ATOMS: atom_id res chain seq x y z
N MET A 1 17.26 7.83 17.61
CA MET A 1 17.17 7.48 16.18
C MET A 1 15.99 8.24 15.58
N LYS A 2 16.04 8.59 14.29
CA LYS A 2 14.80 8.92 13.56
C LYS A 2 14.01 7.64 13.36
N GLU A 3 12.70 7.69 13.47
CA GLU A 3 11.87 6.52 13.15
C GLU A 3 11.87 6.29 11.64
N THR A 4 12.02 5.02 11.26
CA THR A 4 12.02 4.57 9.86
C THR A 4 10.92 3.53 9.66
N ASN A 5 10.40 3.53 8.44
CA ASN A 5 9.56 2.45 7.94
C ASN A 5 10.40 1.60 6.98
N THR A 6 10.22 0.29 7.07
CA THR A 6 10.63 -0.62 5.99
C THR A 6 9.47 -0.76 5.03
N SER A 7 9.79 -0.85 3.74
CA SER A 7 8.79 -0.95 2.68
C SER A 7 9.20 -1.98 1.65
N ILE A 8 8.22 -2.75 1.16
CA ILE A 8 8.33 -3.67 0.04
C ILE A 8 7.53 -3.03 -1.08
N THR A 9 8.18 -2.65 -2.18
CA THR A 9 7.49 -2.13 -3.37
C THR A 9 7.82 -2.98 -4.58
N ILE A 10 6.79 -3.47 -5.27
CA ILE A 10 6.93 -4.25 -6.50
C ILE A 10 6.12 -3.62 -7.64
N TYR A 11 6.69 -3.61 -8.83
CA TYR A 11 6.18 -2.94 -10.02
C TYR A 11 5.74 -3.94 -11.09
N TRP A 12 4.77 -3.58 -11.92
CA TRP A 12 4.34 -4.35 -13.11
C TRP A 12 4.11 -3.46 -14.33
N LYS A 13 3.77 -4.09 -15.47
CA LYS A 13 3.57 -3.40 -16.76
C LYS A 13 2.12 -3.42 -17.25
N VAL A 14 1.41 -4.55 -17.15
CA VAL A 14 0.03 -4.79 -17.64
C VAL A 14 -0.65 -5.78 -16.66
N GLU A 15 -1.97 -5.87 -16.43
CA GLU A 15 -3.13 -5.03 -16.80
C GLU A 15 -3.92 -4.61 -15.53
N ASP A 16 -5.19 -4.22 -15.66
CA ASP A 16 -6.16 -4.28 -14.55
C ASP A 16 -7.12 -5.47 -14.73
N ASN A 17 -7.21 -6.33 -13.72
CA ASN A 17 -8.22 -7.38 -13.63
C ASN A 17 -9.21 -6.98 -12.53
N PRO A 18 -10.43 -6.52 -12.86
CA PRO A 18 -11.38 -6.03 -11.87
C PRO A 18 -11.71 -7.04 -10.77
N GLN A 19 -11.62 -8.34 -11.07
CA GLN A 19 -11.92 -9.41 -10.12
C GLN A 19 -10.91 -9.47 -8.95
N ILE A 20 -9.67 -9.02 -9.16
CA ILE A 20 -8.61 -9.02 -8.13
C ILE A 20 -8.94 -8.08 -6.97
N TRP A 21 -9.69 -6.99 -7.18
CA TRP A 21 -9.86 -5.95 -6.16
C TRP A 21 -10.58 -6.43 -4.89
N ARG A 22 -11.49 -7.41 -5.01
CA ARG A 22 -12.15 -8.04 -3.86
C ARG A 22 -11.16 -8.83 -3.01
N ASP A 23 -10.36 -9.68 -3.66
CA ASP A 23 -9.42 -10.57 -2.99
C ASP A 23 -8.25 -9.76 -2.40
N TRP A 24 -7.75 -8.78 -3.15
CA TRP A 24 -6.77 -7.80 -2.69
C TRP A 24 -7.23 -7.04 -1.44
N TYR A 25 -8.50 -6.60 -1.39
CA TYR A 25 -9.06 -5.93 -0.22
C TYR A 25 -9.06 -6.82 1.03
N GLN A 26 -9.51 -8.07 0.92
CA GLN A 26 -9.54 -9.00 2.07
C GLN A 26 -8.12 -9.38 2.49
N TYR A 27 -7.23 -9.60 1.52
CA TYR A 27 -5.82 -9.85 1.75
C TYR A 27 -5.15 -8.69 2.50
N CYS A 28 -5.37 -7.43 2.09
CA CYS A 28 -4.83 -6.25 2.78
C CYS A 28 -5.30 -6.14 4.24
N LYS A 29 -6.56 -6.49 4.53
CA LYS A 29 -7.08 -6.54 5.91
C LYS A 29 -6.36 -7.63 6.71
N SER A 30 -6.34 -8.87 6.20
CA SER A 30 -5.68 -10.00 6.85
C SER A 30 -4.18 -9.79 7.04
N LEU A 31 -3.49 -9.18 6.07
CA LEU A 31 -2.08 -8.78 6.19
C LEU A 31 -1.87 -7.72 7.28
N THR A 32 -2.76 -6.72 7.37
CA THR A 32 -2.70 -5.71 8.45
C THR A 32 -2.85 -6.37 9.83
N GLU A 33 -3.75 -7.35 9.95
CA GLU A 33 -3.96 -8.14 11.17
C GLU A 33 -2.75 -9.06 11.47
N ARG A 34 -2.15 -9.71 10.46
CA ARG A 34 -0.89 -10.49 10.59
C ARG A 34 0.28 -9.62 11.07
N LEU A 35 0.29 -8.33 10.74
CA LEU A 35 1.27 -7.35 11.22
C LEU A 35 1.01 -6.88 12.66
N GLY A 36 -0.06 -7.35 13.31
CA GLY A 36 -0.43 -6.98 14.69
C GLY A 36 -1.28 -5.71 14.81
N TYR A 37 -1.85 -5.23 13.70
CA TYR A 37 -2.58 -3.96 13.66
C TYR A 37 -4.04 -4.12 13.20
N ILE A 38 -4.88 -3.15 13.54
CA ILE A 38 -6.28 -3.13 13.10
C ILE A 38 -6.40 -2.30 11.82
N PRO A 39 -6.87 -2.87 10.69
CA PRO A 39 -7.19 -2.08 9.50
C PRO A 39 -8.41 -1.21 9.79
N ASN A 40 -8.26 0.11 9.70
CA ASN A 40 -9.30 1.07 10.13
C ASN A 40 -9.64 2.15 9.09
N TYR A 41 -8.72 2.48 8.17
CA TYR A 41 -8.97 3.41 7.07
C TYR A 41 -8.65 2.79 5.70
N VAL A 42 -9.30 3.32 4.67
CA VAL A 42 -9.13 2.95 3.27
C VAL A 42 -9.12 4.20 2.39
N GLU A 43 -8.31 4.19 1.34
CA GLU A 43 -8.40 5.14 0.23
C GLU A 43 -8.76 4.34 -1.03
N ILE A 44 -9.72 4.84 -1.80
CA ILE A 44 -10.21 4.19 -3.02
C ILE A 44 -10.24 5.26 -4.11
N SER A 45 -9.73 4.95 -5.29
CA SER A 45 -9.89 5.80 -6.48
C SER A 45 -10.63 5.02 -7.55
N SER A 46 -11.84 5.46 -7.88
CA SER A 46 -12.75 4.82 -8.84
C SER A 46 -13.87 5.81 -9.23
N GLU A 47 -14.85 5.39 -10.03
CA GLU A 47 -15.96 6.24 -10.45
C GLU A 47 -16.87 6.67 -9.29
N THR A 48 -17.17 5.77 -8.35
CA THR A 48 -17.91 6.06 -7.11
C THR A 48 -17.04 6.82 -6.09
N PHE A 49 -15.72 6.64 -6.13
CA PHE A 49 -14.78 7.16 -5.13
C PHE A 49 -13.80 8.19 -5.72
N LYS A 50 -14.31 9.28 -6.31
CA LYS A 50 -13.50 10.31 -7.00
C LYS A 50 -12.67 11.22 -6.11
N SER A 51 -12.87 11.21 -4.79
CA SER A 51 -12.40 12.30 -3.91
C SER A 51 -10.97 12.15 -3.37
N GLY A 52 -10.29 11.01 -3.57
CA GLY A 52 -8.96 10.71 -2.99
C GLY A 52 -8.93 10.76 -1.44
N LYS A 53 -10.10 10.77 -0.79
CA LYS A 53 -10.20 10.88 0.67
C LYS A 53 -9.92 9.54 1.32
N VAL A 54 -9.12 9.59 2.36
CA VAL A 54 -8.96 8.50 3.34
C VAL A 54 -10.23 8.45 4.19
N LEU A 55 -10.93 7.32 4.17
CA LEU A 55 -12.25 7.10 4.77
C LEU A 55 -12.20 5.92 5.75
N THR A 56 -12.99 5.95 6.82
CA THR A 56 -13.04 4.81 7.75
C THR A 56 -13.70 3.61 7.08
N ILE A 57 -13.08 2.43 7.18
CA ILE A 57 -13.56 1.20 6.54
C ILE A 57 -15.04 0.94 6.85
N LYS A 58 -15.42 1.03 8.14
CA LYS A 58 -16.81 0.84 8.61
C LYS A 58 -17.86 1.71 7.91
N ARG A 59 -17.49 2.89 7.39
CA ARG A 59 -18.41 3.79 6.66
C ARG A 59 -18.56 3.45 5.18
N VAL A 60 -17.60 2.77 4.57
CA VAL A 60 -17.53 2.63 3.10
C VAL A 60 -17.52 1.19 2.59
N GLU A 61 -17.15 0.20 3.40
CA GLU A 61 -16.99 -1.20 2.99
C GLU A 61 -18.20 -1.76 2.23
N ARG A 62 -19.42 -1.54 2.71
CA ARG A 62 -20.65 -1.98 2.01
C ARG A 62 -20.84 -1.30 0.64
N ARG A 63 -20.48 -0.02 0.50
CA ARG A 63 -20.56 0.69 -0.80
C ARG A 63 -19.45 0.23 -1.74
N PHE A 64 -18.26 -0.02 -1.20
CA PHE A 64 -17.12 -0.51 -1.94
C PHE A 64 -17.36 -1.92 -2.52
N MET A 65 -17.90 -2.84 -1.72
CA MET A 65 -18.28 -4.18 -2.22
C MET A 65 -19.30 -4.10 -3.36
N LYS A 66 -20.32 -3.23 -3.23
CA LYS A 66 -21.29 -2.98 -4.32
C LYS A 66 -20.66 -2.38 -5.57
N ALA A 67 -19.64 -1.53 -5.45
CA ALA A 67 -18.92 -1.00 -6.60
C ALA A 67 -18.20 -2.12 -7.37
N ILE A 68 -17.49 -3.00 -6.65
CA ILE A 68 -16.85 -4.19 -7.26
C ILE A 68 -17.89 -5.12 -7.89
N ASP A 69 -19.01 -5.40 -7.20
CA ASP A 69 -20.07 -6.29 -7.71
C ASP A 69 -20.77 -5.75 -8.95
N ASN A 70 -20.75 -4.44 -9.17
CA ASN A 70 -21.25 -3.79 -10.38
C ASN A 70 -20.21 -3.71 -11.51
N GLY A 71 -19.01 -4.27 -11.33
CA GLY A 71 -17.93 -4.24 -12.33
C GLY A 71 -17.22 -2.89 -12.46
N GLU A 72 -17.24 -2.05 -11.43
CA GLU A 72 -16.58 -0.74 -11.45
C GLU A 72 -15.04 -0.89 -11.55
N SER A 73 -14.41 -0.14 -12.45
CA SER A 73 -12.93 -0.13 -12.55
C SER A 73 -12.31 0.73 -11.44
N LEU A 74 -11.30 0.17 -10.78
CA LEU A 74 -10.54 0.85 -9.72
C LEU A 74 -9.15 1.23 -10.24
N LYS A 75 -8.70 2.41 -9.82
CA LYS A 75 -7.35 2.94 -10.08
C LYS A 75 -6.44 2.84 -8.87
N ASN A 76 -7.00 2.78 -7.66
CA ASN A 76 -6.23 2.66 -6.43
C ASN A 76 -7.07 1.97 -5.34
N LEU A 77 -6.42 1.11 -4.57
CA LEU A 77 -6.93 0.65 -3.28
C LEU A 77 -5.80 0.62 -2.24
N SER A 78 -5.87 1.54 -1.28
CA SER A 78 -5.01 1.63 -0.11
C SER A 78 -5.75 1.17 1.15
N ILE A 79 -5.15 0.34 2.00
CA ILE A 79 -5.60 0.07 3.38
C ILE A 79 -4.55 0.59 4.36
N TYR A 80 -5.02 1.19 5.44
CA TYR A 80 -4.18 1.72 6.51
C TYR A 80 -4.60 1.16 7.86
N SER A 81 -3.61 1.00 8.74
CA SER A 81 -3.82 1.15 10.18
C SER A 81 -3.27 2.51 10.62
N LEU A 82 -4.14 3.44 10.98
CA LEU A 82 -3.78 4.76 11.50
C LEU A 82 -3.99 4.81 13.03
N PRO A 83 -3.08 5.43 13.80
CA PRO A 83 -3.25 5.65 15.23
C PRO A 83 -4.29 6.75 15.50
N ASP A 84 -4.80 6.79 16.73
CA ASP A 84 -5.68 7.87 17.18
C ASP A 84 -4.96 9.22 17.13
N GLY A 85 -5.66 10.25 16.63
CA GLY A 85 -5.10 11.61 16.53
C GLY A 85 -4.10 11.82 15.38
N PHE A 86 -3.99 10.91 14.42
CA PHE A 86 -3.20 11.12 13.20
C PHE A 86 -3.58 12.44 12.49
N LYS A 87 -2.60 13.09 11.86
CA LYS A 87 -2.75 14.36 11.13
C LYS A 87 -2.72 14.15 9.62
N GLN A 88 -1.85 13.27 9.14
CA GLN A 88 -1.63 13.00 7.71
C GLN A 88 -1.43 11.50 7.48
N ALA A 89 -2.41 10.84 6.89
CA ALA A 89 -2.41 9.39 6.66
C ALA A 89 -1.25 8.87 5.78
N VAL A 90 -0.59 9.74 5.01
CA VAL A 90 0.58 9.40 4.18
C VAL A 90 1.91 9.35 4.96
N PHE A 91 1.90 9.82 6.22
CA PHE A 91 3.06 9.83 7.12
C PHE A 91 2.80 9.07 8.42
N ASP A 92 1.64 9.28 9.03
CA ASP A 92 1.35 8.88 10.42
C ASP A 92 0.83 7.44 10.56
N TYR A 93 1.06 6.57 9.58
CA TYR A 93 0.50 5.21 9.59
C TYR A 93 1.36 4.23 10.42
N ASN A 94 0.69 3.28 11.08
CA ASN A 94 1.35 2.08 11.63
C ASN A 94 1.69 1.10 10.50
N THR A 95 0.71 0.88 9.61
CA THR A 95 0.84 0.10 8.38
C THR A 95 0.11 0.79 7.24
N TYR A 96 0.66 0.65 6.04
CA TYR A 96 0.09 1.10 4.78
C TYR A 96 0.31 0.02 3.73
N VAL A 97 -0.75 -0.44 3.08
CA VAL A 97 -0.67 -1.36 1.94
C VAL A 97 -1.53 -0.83 0.80
N VAL A 98 -1.02 -0.86 -0.43
CA VAL A 98 -1.67 -0.28 -1.62
C VAL A 98 -1.44 -1.14 -2.86
N ARG A 99 -2.44 -1.19 -3.75
CA ARG A 99 -2.28 -1.56 -5.16
C ARG A 99 -2.69 -0.36 -6.00
N TYR A 100 -1.72 0.23 -6.70
CA TYR A 100 -1.86 1.45 -7.48
C TYR A 100 -1.80 1.16 -8.98
N CYS A 101 -2.85 1.56 -9.68
CA CYS A 101 -3.05 1.47 -11.14
C CYS A 101 -3.39 2.84 -11.76
N GLY A 102 -3.30 3.94 -10.98
CA GLY A 102 -3.85 5.25 -11.35
C GLY A 102 -2.97 6.08 -12.28
N GLY A 103 -1.78 5.58 -12.61
CA GLY A 103 -0.74 6.24 -13.38
C GLY A 103 0.55 5.40 -13.36
N THR A 104 1.59 5.87 -14.03
CA THR A 104 2.89 5.17 -14.06
C THR A 104 3.81 5.70 -12.96
N PRO A 105 4.47 4.84 -12.16
CA PRO A 105 4.50 3.37 -12.27
C PRO A 105 3.36 2.67 -11.50
N ASN A 106 2.80 1.64 -12.13
CA ASN A 106 1.90 0.70 -11.47
C ASN A 106 2.68 -0.11 -10.42
N HIS A 107 2.19 -0.15 -9.18
CA HIS A 107 2.93 -0.77 -8.08
C HIS A 107 2.06 -1.25 -6.91
N ILE A 108 2.58 -2.24 -6.18
CA ILE A 108 2.09 -2.65 -4.87
C ILE A 108 3.15 -2.20 -3.88
N THR A 109 2.74 -1.46 -2.86
CA THR A 109 3.59 -1.10 -1.73
C THR A 109 2.98 -1.66 -0.46
N LEU A 110 3.79 -2.29 0.38
CA LEU A 110 3.53 -2.44 1.81
C LEU A 110 4.60 -1.66 2.57
N SER A 111 4.18 -0.90 3.58
CA SER A 111 5.04 -0.12 4.46
C SER A 111 4.60 -0.29 5.92
N PHE A 112 5.57 -0.44 6.81
CA PHE A 112 5.37 -0.67 8.25
C PHE A 112 6.62 -0.24 9.02
N SER A 113 6.51 -0.06 10.34
CA SER A 113 7.66 0.27 11.19
C SER A 113 8.77 -0.78 11.06
N THR A 114 10.02 -0.33 10.85
CA THR A 114 11.20 -1.22 10.70
C THR A 114 11.34 -2.24 11.84
N LYS A 115 10.84 -1.92 13.04
CA LYS A 115 10.80 -2.81 14.22
C LYS A 115 10.07 -4.14 13.98
N VAL A 116 9.15 -4.19 13.00
CA VAL A 116 8.36 -5.39 12.66
C VAL A 116 9.04 -6.22 11.56
N TYR A 117 10.05 -5.69 10.86
CA TYR A 117 10.64 -6.35 9.69
C TYR A 117 11.24 -7.73 9.99
N GLU A 118 11.93 -7.87 11.11
CA GLU A 118 12.62 -9.11 11.50
C GLU A 118 11.64 -10.24 11.92
N THR A 119 10.37 -9.93 12.21
CA THR A 119 9.38 -10.92 12.64
C THR A 119 8.50 -11.46 11.50
N LEU A 120 8.76 -11.08 10.25
CA LEU A 120 7.91 -11.41 9.11
C LEU A 120 8.56 -12.38 8.13
N ASP A 121 7.77 -13.29 7.57
CA ASP A 121 8.15 -14.00 6.35
C ASP A 121 7.99 -13.07 5.13
N ILE A 122 8.97 -12.21 4.95
CA ILE A 122 9.10 -11.28 3.82
C ILE A 122 9.06 -12.03 2.48
N LYS A 123 9.53 -13.29 2.42
CA LYS A 123 9.51 -14.08 1.18
C LYS A 123 8.09 -14.50 0.85
N SER A 124 7.31 -15.01 1.82
CA SER A 124 5.90 -15.34 1.62
C SER A 124 5.11 -14.12 1.16
N ILE A 125 5.28 -12.96 1.82
CA ILE A 125 4.57 -11.72 1.46
C ILE A 125 4.87 -11.29 0.01
N ILE A 126 6.13 -11.44 -0.46
CA ILE A 126 6.49 -11.12 -1.85
C ILE A 126 5.83 -12.06 -2.85
N GLU A 127 5.82 -13.38 -2.60
CA GLU A 127 5.14 -14.33 -3.50
C GLU A 127 3.61 -14.16 -3.47
N GLU A 128 3.03 -13.84 -2.31
CA GLU A 128 1.62 -13.45 -2.18
C GLU A 128 1.31 -12.20 -3.03
N PHE A 129 2.13 -11.13 -2.97
CA PHE A 129 1.93 -9.94 -3.81
C PHE A 129 2.04 -10.25 -5.30
N LYS A 130 3.01 -11.09 -5.71
CA LYS A 130 3.19 -11.51 -7.10
C LYS A 130 1.97 -12.26 -7.65
N SER A 131 1.16 -12.91 -6.81
CA SER A 131 -0.09 -13.54 -7.27
C SER A 131 -1.15 -12.54 -7.78
N TYR A 132 -1.01 -11.24 -7.47
CA TYR A 132 -1.94 -10.19 -7.84
C TYR A 132 -1.50 -9.33 -9.04
N ILE A 133 -0.30 -9.56 -9.60
CA ILE A 133 0.33 -8.70 -10.63
C ILE A 133 1.25 -9.46 -11.60
N GLU A 134 1.49 -8.91 -12.79
CA GLU A 134 2.57 -9.38 -13.67
C GLU A 134 3.93 -8.79 -13.24
N PHE A 135 4.59 -9.43 -12.28
CA PHE A 135 5.82 -8.91 -11.67
C PHE A 135 6.92 -8.54 -12.69
N SER A 136 7.44 -7.31 -12.58
CA SER A 136 8.50 -6.75 -13.44
C SER A 136 9.83 -6.60 -12.70
N HIS A 137 9.81 -5.94 -11.54
CA HIS A 137 10.94 -5.73 -10.62
C HIS A 137 10.43 -5.17 -9.29
N GLY A 138 11.25 -5.15 -8.25
CA GLY A 138 10.91 -4.49 -6.99
C GLY A 138 12.10 -4.15 -6.11
N GLU A 139 11.81 -3.50 -4.99
CA GLU A 139 12.81 -3.08 -4.00
C GLU A 139 12.24 -3.23 -2.58
N ILE A 140 13.08 -3.71 -1.67
CA ILE A 140 12.87 -3.62 -0.22
C ILE A 140 13.81 -2.52 0.28
N TYR A 141 13.28 -1.53 1.00
CA TYR A 141 14.04 -0.36 1.44
C TYR A 141 13.54 0.20 2.77
N GLU A 142 14.41 0.93 3.45
CA GLU A 142 14.06 1.78 4.60
C GLU A 142 14.01 3.25 4.15
N LEU A 143 13.05 4.00 4.71
CA LEU A 143 12.99 5.46 4.66
C LEU A 143 12.66 6.03 6.05
N PRO A 144 13.19 7.22 6.42
CA PRO A 144 12.64 8.00 7.52
C PRO A 144 11.18 8.32 7.26
N ILE A 145 10.33 8.31 8.29
CA ILE A 145 8.89 8.59 8.15
C ILE A 145 8.64 9.91 7.39
N SER A 146 9.46 10.94 7.64
CA SER A 146 9.40 12.25 6.97
C SER A 146 9.60 12.24 5.45
N GLU A 147 10.14 11.16 4.87
CA GLU A 147 10.48 11.08 3.43
C GLU A 147 9.42 10.33 2.60
N SER A 148 8.32 9.84 3.21
CA SER A 148 7.14 9.24 2.55
C SER A 148 7.43 8.13 1.52
N THR A 149 7.24 6.88 1.96
CA THR A 149 7.22 5.71 1.08
C THR A 149 6.33 5.89 -0.15
N PHE A 150 5.16 6.52 0.00
CA PHE A 150 4.21 6.72 -1.11
C PHE A 150 4.83 7.54 -2.26
N PHE A 151 5.44 8.69 -1.95
CA PHE A 151 6.05 9.52 -3.00
C PHE A 151 7.25 8.84 -3.65
N TYR A 152 8.01 8.05 -2.88
CA TYR A 152 9.12 7.25 -3.41
C TYR A 152 8.65 6.13 -4.35
N ALA A 153 7.64 5.35 -3.95
CA ALA A 153 7.08 4.27 -4.76
C ALA A 153 6.47 4.81 -6.07
N MET A 154 5.76 5.93 -5.99
CA MET A 154 5.24 6.68 -7.13
C MET A 154 6.32 7.34 -8.02
N LYS A 155 7.60 7.36 -7.62
CA LYS A 155 8.70 8.07 -8.29
C LYS A 155 8.39 9.55 -8.57
N VAL A 156 7.69 10.23 -7.66
CA VAL A 156 7.28 11.65 -7.82
C VAL A 156 8.47 12.59 -7.80
N ASN A 157 9.47 12.31 -6.96
CA ASN A 157 10.68 13.12 -6.82
C ASN A 157 11.91 12.34 -7.30
N SER A 158 12.98 13.07 -7.60
CA SER A 158 14.29 12.51 -7.93
C SER A 158 14.95 11.83 -6.71
N LEU A 159 15.83 10.86 -6.95
CA LEU A 159 16.41 10.03 -5.89
C LEU A 159 17.20 10.82 -4.83
N ASP A 160 17.82 11.94 -5.21
CA ASP A 160 18.55 12.86 -4.33
C ASP A 160 17.67 13.58 -3.29
N THR A 161 16.33 13.55 -3.48
CA THR A 161 15.37 14.01 -2.47
C THR A 161 15.36 13.11 -1.23
N TYR A 162 15.65 11.80 -1.40
CA TYR A 162 15.47 10.77 -0.37
C TYR A 162 16.78 10.49 0.36
N LYS A 163 17.21 11.44 1.20
CA LYS A 163 18.51 11.44 1.89
C LYS A 163 18.66 10.30 2.90
N GLY A 164 17.56 9.76 3.42
CA GLY A 164 17.56 8.61 4.32
C GLY A 164 17.29 7.27 3.65
N LEU A 165 17.19 7.22 2.32
CA LEU A 165 16.92 5.98 1.58
C LEU A 165 18.04 4.95 1.77
N LYS A 166 17.65 3.76 2.20
CA LYS A 166 18.54 2.60 2.27
C LYS A 166 17.87 1.42 1.58
N ILE A 167 18.35 1.04 0.40
CA ILE A 167 17.91 -0.18 -0.27
C ILE A 167 18.48 -1.39 0.48
N ILE A 168 17.60 -2.23 1.02
CA ILE A 168 17.97 -3.50 1.66
C ILE A 168 18.21 -4.55 0.58
N ARG A 169 17.31 -4.64 -0.41
CA ARG A 169 17.32 -5.67 -1.44
C ARG A 169 16.60 -5.22 -2.71
N LYS A 170 17.12 -5.61 -3.87
CA LYS A 170 16.38 -5.57 -5.15
C LYS A 170 15.72 -6.92 -5.43
N LEU A 171 14.57 -6.90 -6.07
CA LEU A 171 13.69 -8.03 -6.37
C LEU A 171 13.51 -8.17 -7.89
#